data_AF-A0A0G0FFH0-F1
#
_entry.id   AF-A0A0G0FFH0-F1
#
_cell.length_a   1.000
_cell.length_b   1.000
_cell.length_c   1.000
_cell.angle_alpha   90.00
_cell.angle_beta   90.00
_cell.angle_gamma   90.00
#
_symmetry.space_group_name_H-M   'P 1'
#
loop_
_entity.id
_entity.type
_entity.pdbx_description
1 polymer ?
#
loop_
_entity_poly.entity_id
_entity_poly.type
_entity_poly.pdbx_seq_one_letter_code
_entity_poly.pdbx_strand_id
1 'polypeptide(L)'
;FENILSEARKYALNLTIAHQYIGQLIPQVQHAVLGNTGSLICFRVGGEDAVKLKPEFEPLFGVKDMINLAVGEIYIKMTIDGESYDPFSAETLRVLPPTHVSYRKEIMEASRRKFSISKDDAAKLIAEEEATIIRSAEEKAIIEGKAKRKEKEKNGKKDENVDSGLESPDEKSGSRPKSVGTSQEAEPMI
;
A
#
# COMPACT_ATOMS: atom_id res chain seq x y z
N PHE A 1 -14.63 -11.09 -4.44
CA PHE A 1 -13.85 -12.32 -4.64
C PHE A 1 -14.62 -13.57 -4.25
N GLU A 2 -15.27 -13.62 -3.08
CA GLU A 2 -16.08 -14.77 -2.62
C GLU A 2 -16.97 -15.41 -3.70
N ASN A 3 -17.82 -14.65 -4.41
CA ASN A 3 -18.68 -15.21 -5.47
C ASN A 3 -17.90 -15.95 -6.57
N ILE A 4 -16.69 -15.51 -6.91
CA ILE A 4 -15.85 -16.18 -7.93
C ILE A 4 -15.34 -17.52 -7.42
N LEU A 5 -15.00 -17.62 -6.13
CA LEU A 5 -14.57 -18.87 -5.49
C LEU A 5 -15.74 -19.85 -5.38
N SER A 6 -16.89 -19.38 -4.88
CA SER A 6 -18.10 -20.19 -4.70
C SER A 6 -18.74 -20.63 -6.02
N GLU A 7 -18.66 -19.82 -7.09
CA GLU A 7 -19.13 -20.19 -8.42
C GLU A 7 -18.05 -20.84 -9.32
N ALA A 8 -16.78 -20.98 -8.87
CA ALA A 8 -15.67 -21.43 -9.73
C ALA A 8 -15.98 -22.74 -10.49
N ARG A 9 -16.62 -23.70 -9.82
CA ARG A 9 -17.03 -25.00 -10.38
C ARG A 9 -18.03 -24.85 -11.54
N LYS A 10 -18.95 -23.88 -11.48
CA LYS A 10 -19.98 -23.62 -12.52
C LYS A 10 -19.37 -23.14 -13.83
N TYR A 11 -18.23 -22.44 -13.77
CA TYR A 11 -17.50 -21.94 -14.93
C TYR A 11 -16.26 -22.79 -15.28
N ALA A 12 -16.11 -23.97 -14.67
CA ALA A 12 -14.96 -24.87 -14.81
C ALA A 12 -13.59 -24.20 -14.58
N LEU A 13 -13.54 -23.17 -13.71
CA LEU A 13 -12.32 -22.42 -13.43
C LEU A 13 -11.43 -23.17 -12.43
N ASN A 14 -10.20 -23.46 -12.84
CA ASN A 14 -9.11 -23.81 -11.93
C ASN A 14 -8.38 -22.53 -11.52
N LEU A 15 -8.16 -22.33 -10.23
CA LEU A 15 -7.52 -21.14 -9.66
C LEU A 15 -6.45 -21.54 -8.65
N THR A 16 -5.19 -21.19 -8.95
CA THR A 16 -4.08 -21.29 -8.00
C THR A 16 -3.92 -19.95 -7.29
N ILE A 17 -4.03 -19.95 -5.95
CA ILE A 17 -3.80 -18.77 -5.11
C ILE A 17 -2.50 -18.98 -4.34
N ALA A 18 -1.63 -17.96 -4.33
CA ALA A 18 -0.44 -17.92 -3.48
C ALA A 18 -0.40 -16.59 -2.73
N HIS A 19 -0.16 -16.65 -1.41
CA HIS A 19 -0.04 -15.50 -0.53
C HIS A 19 1.10 -15.71 0.48
N GLN A 20 1.70 -14.62 0.96
CA GLN A 20 2.78 -14.73 1.95
C GLN A 20 2.24 -14.85 3.39
N TYR A 21 1.09 -14.23 3.68
CA TYR A 21 0.46 -14.23 4.99
C TYR A 21 -1.05 -14.40 4.87
N ILE A 22 -1.67 -15.22 5.72
CA ILE A 22 -3.13 -15.44 5.68
C ILE A 22 -3.87 -14.20 6.16
N GLY A 23 -3.27 -13.43 7.08
CA GLY A 23 -3.79 -12.13 7.53
C GLY A 23 -3.92 -11.04 6.45
N GLN A 24 -3.46 -11.28 5.22
CA GLN A 24 -3.75 -10.41 4.07
C GLN A 24 -5.17 -10.62 3.51
N LEU A 25 -5.84 -11.71 3.85
CA LEU A 25 -7.21 -12.01 3.43
C LEU A 25 -8.23 -11.47 4.44
N ILE A 26 -9.32 -10.90 3.92
CA ILE A 26 -10.52 -10.61 4.72
C ILE A 26 -11.07 -11.95 5.24
N PRO A 27 -11.50 -12.09 6.51
CA PRO A 27 -11.93 -13.38 7.08
C PRO A 27 -12.98 -14.13 6.26
N GLN A 28 -13.93 -13.41 5.65
CA GLN A 28 -14.94 -13.99 4.74
C GLN A 28 -14.29 -14.66 3.52
N VAL A 29 -13.30 -14.00 2.90
CA VAL A 29 -12.49 -14.57 1.81
C VAL A 29 -11.64 -15.74 2.31
N GLN A 30 -11.03 -15.66 3.49
CA GLN A 30 -10.24 -16.77 4.06
C GLN A 30 -11.10 -18.05 4.20
N HIS A 31 -12.30 -17.93 4.79
CA HIS A 31 -13.22 -19.08 4.90
C HIS A 31 -13.69 -19.58 3.52
N ALA A 32 -13.99 -18.67 2.59
CA ALA A 32 -14.40 -19.04 1.22
C ALA A 32 -13.28 -19.69 0.39
N VAL A 33 -12.00 -19.38 0.65
CA VAL A 33 -10.86 -20.08 0.06
C VAL A 33 -10.72 -21.47 0.66
N LEU A 34 -10.53 -21.56 1.99
CA LEU A 34 -10.21 -22.84 2.65
C LEU A 34 -11.34 -23.86 2.44
N GLY A 35 -12.60 -23.47 2.65
CA GLY A 35 -13.75 -24.36 2.50
C GLY A 35 -14.06 -24.85 1.08
N ASN A 36 -13.45 -24.27 0.04
CA ASN A 36 -13.62 -24.69 -1.36
C ASN A 36 -12.35 -25.32 -1.96
N THR A 37 -11.21 -25.27 -1.27
CA THR A 37 -9.89 -25.65 -1.83
C THR A 37 -9.65 -27.15 -1.70
N GLY A 38 -9.69 -27.87 -2.83
CA GLY A 38 -9.38 -29.31 -2.89
C GLY A 38 -7.88 -29.67 -2.87
N SER A 39 -6.98 -28.69 -2.86
CA SER A 39 -5.53 -28.91 -2.78
C SER A 39 -4.83 -27.72 -2.11
N LEU A 40 -4.29 -27.96 -0.92
CA LEU A 40 -3.63 -26.97 -0.07
C LEU A 40 -2.14 -27.34 0.07
N ILE A 41 -1.26 -26.39 -0.24
CA ILE A 41 0.20 -26.54 -0.11
C ILE A 41 0.71 -25.52 0.90
N CYS A 42 1.35 -26.01 1.95
CA CYS A 42 1.91 -25.22 3.04
C CYS A 42 3.45 -25.27 3.00
N PHE A 43 4.08 -24.12 2.81
CA PHE A 43 5.52 -23.91 3.02
C PHE A 43 5.77 -23.50 4.48
N ARG A 44 7.04 -23.31 4.89
CA ARG A 44 7.37 -22.79 6.22
C ARG A 44 6.67 -21.46 6.51
N VAL A 45 5.76 -21.45 7.48
CA VAL A 45 4.91 -20.29 7.85
C VAL A 45 5.25 -19.73 9.24
N GLY A 46 4.81 -18.50 9.51
CA GLY A 46 4.85 -17.91 10.85
C GLY A 46 3.81 -18.53 11.79
N GLY A 47 4.03 -18.43 13.10
CA GLY A 47 3.18 -19.11 14.09
C GLY A 47 1.70 -18.70 14.09
N GLU A 48 1.37 -17.46 13.75
CA GLU A 48 -0.01 -16.99 13.63
C GLU A 48 -0.77 -17.69 12.47
N ASP A 49 -0.10 -17.87 11.33
CA ASP A 49 -0.68 -18.53 10.16
C ASP A 49 -0.68 -20.06 10.31
N ALA A 50 0.34 -20.63 10.97
CA ALA A 50 0.36 -22.04 11.35
C ALA A 50 -0.82 -22.43 12.27
N VAL A 51 -1.25 -21.53 13.18
CA VAL A 51 -2.47 -21.75 13.99
C VAL A 51 -3.74 -21.74 13.13
N LYS A 52 -3.83 -20.88 12.11
CA LYS A 52 -4.97 -20.83 11.18
C LYS A 52 -5.03 -22.05 10.25
N LEU A 53 -3.88 -22.60 9.86
CA LEU A 53 -3.78 -23.78 8.99
C LEU A 53 -3.93 -25.11 9.74
N LYS A 54 -3.62 -25.15 11.04
CA LYS A 54 -3.67 -26.38 11.86
C LYS A 54 -4.91 -27.26 11.61
N PRO A 55 -6.16 -26.75 11.56
CA PRO A 55 -7.34 -27.60 11.38
C PRO A 55 -7.39 -28.33 10.04
N GLU A 56 -6.68 -27.84 9.01
CA GLU A 56 -6.61 -28.53 7.72
C GLU A 56 -5.64 -29.72 7.74
N PHE A 57 -4.59 -29.65 8.56
CA PHE A 57 -3.52 -30.66 8.59
C PHE A 57 -3.59 -31.63 9.79
N GLU A 58 -4.56 -31.45 10.69
CA GLU A 58 -4.87 -32.44 11.73
C GLU A 58 -5.41 -33.75 11.13
N PRO A 59 -5.11 -34.92 11.75
CA PRO A 59 -4.35 -35.09 13.00
C PRO A 59 -2.82 -35.17 12.81
N LEU A 60 -2.32 -35.16 11.57
CA LEU A 60 -0.94 -35.57 11.26
C LEU A 60 0.13 -34.50 11.53
N PHE A 61 -0.16 -33.21 11.27
CA PHE A 61 0.80 -32.12 11.49
C PHE A 61 0.27 -31.05 12.44
N GLY A 62 1.12 -30.62 13.37
CA GLY A 62 0.84 -29.55 14.31
C GLY A 62 1.43 -28.21 13.90
N VAL A 63 1.10 -27.18 14.69
CA VAL A 63 1.58 -25.80 14.54
C VAL A 63 3.10 -25.71 14.52
N LYS A 64 3.80 -26.53 15.31
CA LYS A 64 5.28 -26.54 15.39
C LYS A 64 5.92 -27.02 14.10
N ASP A 65 5.33 -27.99 13.44
CA ASP A 65 5.92 -28.67 12.30
C ASP A 65 5.94 -27.72 11.08
N MET A 66 4.83 -27.00 10.87
CA MET A 66 4.71 -25.94 9.85
C MET A 66 5.69 -24.76 10.04
N ILE A 67 6.11 -24.49 11.28
CA ILE A 67 7.12 -23.46 11.60
C ILE A 67 8.54 -23.98 11.35
N ASN A 68 8.76 -25.29 11.50
CA ASN A 68 10.08 -25.92 11.49
C ASN A 68 10.51 -26.46 10.11
N LEU A 69 9.60 -26.56 9.13
CA LEU A 69 9.88 -26.93 7.73
C LEU A 69 11.19 -26.31 7.19
N ALA A 70 12.04 -27.11 6.56
CA ALA A 70 13.27 -26.63 5.94
C ALA A 70 13.03 -25.91 4.60
N VAL A 71 14.09 -25.31 4.04
CA VAL A 71 14.01 -24.62 2.75
C VAL A 71 13.78 -25.62 1.63
N GLY A 72 12.57 -25.60 1.07
CA GLY A 72 12.15 -26.48 -0.02
C GLY A 72 11.29 -27.67 0.42
N GLU A 73 11.07 -27.86 1.72
CA GLU A 73 10.07 -28.80 2.25
C GLU A 73 8.68 -28.14 2.27
N ILE A 74 7.64 -28.96 2.06
CA ILE A 74 6.23 -28.55 2.08
C ILE A 74 5.35 -29.64 2.71
N TYR A 75 4.24 -29.24 3.33
CA TYR A 75 3.11 -30.13 3.61
C TYR A 75 2.01 -29.93 2.57
N ILE A 76 1.41 -31.02 2.11
CA ILE A 76 0.37 -31.04 1.09
C ILE A 76 -0.83 -31.81 1.62
N LYS A 77 -2.02 -31.23 1.44
CA LYS A 77 -3.31 -31.93 1.51
C LYS A 77 -3.97 -31.82 0.14
N MET A 78 -4.37 -32.93 -0.46
CA MET A 78 -5.01 -32.90 -1.78
C MET A 78 -6.04 -34.01 -1.98
N THR A 79 -7.07 -33.69 -2.76
CA THR A 79 -7.97 -34.67 -3.37
C THR A 79 -7.29 -35.29 -4.58
N ILE A 80 -7.20 -36.62 -4.63
CA ILE A 80 -6.66 -37.39 -5.76
C ILE A 80 -7.80 -38.30 -6.25
N ASP A 81 -8.07 -38.30 -7.57
CA ASP A 81 -9.13 -39.06 -8.24
C ASP A 81 -10.56 -38.93 -7.64
N GLY A 82 -10.79 -37.87 -6.84
CA GLY A 82 -12.06 -37.57 -6.19
C GLY A 82 -12.10 -37.88 -4.69
N GLU A 83 -11.13 -38.62 -4.16
CA GLU A 83 -11.00 -38.93 -2.73
C GLU A 83 -10.02 -37.97 -2.05
N SER A 84 -10.35 -37.50 -0.84
CA SER A 84 -9.46 -36.62 -0.06
C SER A 84 -8.44 -37.46 0.71
N TYR A 85 -7.15 -37.30 0.38
CA TYR A 85 -6.07 -38.01 1.03
C TYR A 85 -5.62 -37.33 2.32
N ASP A 86 -5.11 -38.14 3.24
CA ASP A 86 -4.43 -37.67 4.44
C ASP A 86 -3.25 -36.73 4.08
N PRO A 87 -3.01 -35.64 4.83
CA PRO A 87 -1.92 -34.73 4.55
C PRO A 87 -0.54 -35.42 4.63
N PHE A 88 0.34 -35.10 3.68
CA PHE A 88 1.69 -35.68 3.59
C PHE A 88 2.77 -34.61 3.37
N SER A 89 4.04 -34.97 3.63
CA SER A 89 5.21 -34.13 3.34
C SER A 89 5.77 -34.39 1.95
N ALA A 90 6.32 -33.36 1.31
CA ALA A 90 7.04 -33.47 0.05
C ALA A 90 8.22 -32.47 -0.02
N GLU A 91 9.19 -32.75 -0.91
CA GLU A 91 10.23 -31.80 -1.30
C GLU A 91 9.88 -31.14 -2.64
N THR A 92 10.20 -29.86 -2.76
CA THR A 92 10.13 -29.11 -4.02
C THR A 92 11.27 -29.51 -4.97
N LEU A 93 11.01 -29.41 -6.28
CA LEU A 93 12.01 -29.68 -7.30
C LEU A 93 13.20 -28.71 -7.17
N ARG A 94 14.40 -29.27 -6.97
CA ARG A 94 15.65 -28.49 -6.96
C ARG A 94 15.91 -27.97 -8.38
N VAL A 95 15.65 -26.68 -8.60
CA VAL A 95 15.92 -26.02 -9.87
C VAL A 95 17.42 -26.01 -10.12
N LEU A 96 17.88 -26.94 -10.97
CA LEU A 96 19.27 -27.02 -11.40
C LEU A 96 19.65 -25.76 -12.20
N PRO A 97 20.93 -25.34 -12.20
CA PRO A 97 21.38 -24.23 -13.04
C PRO A 97 21.03 -24.48 -14.51
N PRO A 98 20.55 -23.47 -15.25
CA PRO A 98 20.22 -23.62 -16.66
C PRO A 98 21.46 -24.07 -17.46
N THR A 99 21.29 -25.09 -18.30
CA THR A 99 22.34 -25.62 -19.18
C THR A 99 22.65 -24.71 -20.37
N HIS A 100 21.86 -23.66 -20.57
CA HIS A 100 22.04 -22.67 -21.64
C HIS A 100 22.81 -21.42 -21.16
N VAL A 101 23.45 -20.73 -22.10
CA VAL A 101 24.21 -19.49 -21.82
C VAL A 101 23.29 -18.40 -21.28
N SER A 102 23.68 -17.75 -20.18
CA SER A 102 22.87 -16.72 -19.53
C SER A 102 23.10 -15.34 -20.15
N TYR A 103 22.18 -14.91 -21.01
CA TYR A 103 22.15 -13.58 -21.64
C TYR A 103 21.87 -12.41 -20.66
N ARG A 104 22.02 -12.61 -19.35
CA ARG A 104 21.70 -11.61 -18.30
C ARG A 104 22.43 -10.29 -18.49
N LYS A 105 23.69 -10.29 -18.95
CA LYS A 105 24.46 -9.06 -19.21
C LYS A 105 23.87 -8.30 -20.40
N GLU A 106 23.70 -8.97 -21.53
CA GLU A 106 23.17 -8.41 -22.78
C GLU A 106 21.76 -7.84 -22.58
N ILE A 107 20.89 -8.53 -21.84
CA ILE A 107 19.54 -8.03 -21.51
C ILE A 107 19.60 -6.76 -20.65
N MET A 108 20.49 -6.70 -19.64
CA MET A 108 20.68 -5.47 -18.85
C MET A 108 21.25 -4.32 -19.68
N GLU A 109 22.21 -4.59 -20.57
CA GLU A 109 22.83 -3.58 -21.43
C GLU A 109 21.89 -3.07 -22.52
N ALA A 110 21.11 -3.96 -23.16
CA ALA A 110 20.08 -3.59 -24.13
C ALA A 110 18.93 -2.82 -23.47
N SER A 111 18.50 -3.23 -22.27
CA SER A 111 17.50 -2.51 -21.48
C SER A 111 17.99 -1.10 -21.11
N ARG A 112 19.22 -0.99 -20.58
CA ARG A 112 19.84 0.32 -20.28
C ARG A 112 19.95 1.21 -21.52
N ARG A 113 20.41 0.68 -22.66
CA ARG A 113 20.54 1.44 -23.92
C ARG A 113 19.19 1.96 -24.43
N LYS A 114 18.08 1.28 -24.15
CA LYS A 114 16.74 1.62 -24.65
C LYS A 114 15.87 2.41 -23.67
N PHE A 115 16.09 2.23 -22.36
CA PHE A 115 15.19 2.71 -21.31
C PHE A 115 15.88 3.44 -20.14
N SER A 116 17.21 3.61 -20.14
CA SER A 116 17.90 4.45 -19.16
C SER A 116 18.68 5.58 -19.82
N ILE A 117 18.50 6.78 -19.27
CA ILE A 117 19.34 7.95 -19.50
C ILE A 117 20.59 7.90 -18.61
N SER A 118 21.64 8.67 -18.95
CA SER A 118 22.83 8.77 -18.09
C SER A 118 22.47 9.43 -16.75
N LYS A 119 23.21 9.15 -15.67
CA LYS A 119 22.96 9.76 -14.36
C LYS A 119 23.07 11.28 -14.42
N ASP A 120 24.02 11.80 -15.19
CA ASP A 120 24.34 13.22 -15.23
C ASP A 120 23.36 13.98 -16.13
N ASP A 121 22.83 13.34 -17.16
CA ASP A 121 21.77 13.92 -18.01
C ASP A 121 20.39 13.81 -17.34
N ALA A 122 20.14 12.76 -16.55
CA ALA A 122 18.98 12.69 -15.66
C ALA A 122 19.00 13.81 -14.62
N ALA A 123 20.15 14.08 -14.00
CA ALA A 123 20.30 15.17 -13.03
C ALA A 123 20.04 16.56 -13.66
N LYS A 124 20.48 16.79 -14.90
CA LYS A 124 20.16 18.02 -15.66
C LYS A 124 18.67 18.13 -15.95
N LEU A 125 18.05 17.07 -16.50
CA LEU A 125 16.62 17.06 -16.83
C LEU A 125 15.76 17.32 -15.58
N ILE A 126 16.08 16.68 -14.46
CA ILE A 126 15.38 16.90 -13.18
C ILE A 126 15.56 18.36 -12.71
N ALA A 127 16.78 18.92 -12.77
CA ALA A 127 17.01 20.32 -12.39
C ALA A 127 16.32 21.33 -13.33
N GLU A 128 16.22 21.03 -14.63
CA GLU A 128 15.49 21.83 -15.63
C GLU A 128 13.97 21.76 -15.43
N GLU A 129 13.43 20.58 -15.09
CA GLU A 129 12.03 20.38 -14.71
C GLU A 129 11.70 21.09 -13.38
N GLU A 130 12.53 20.92 -12.34
CA GLU A 130 12.38 21.60 -11.05
C GLU A 130 12.40 23.13 -11.20
N ALA A 131 13.37 23.68 -11.94
CA ALA A 131 13.44 25.11 -12.23
C ALA A 131 12.20 25.62 -12.99
N THR A 132 11.67 24.81 -13.93
CA THR A 132 10.44 25.13 -14.68
C THR A 132 9.21 25.10 -13.77
N ILE A 133 9.12 24.12 -12.86
CA ILE A 133 8.04 24.00 -11.87
C ILE A 133 8.05 25.20 -10.92
N ILE A 134 9.22 25.52 -10.32
CA ILE A 134 9.41 26.65 -9.41
C ILE A 134 9.00 27.95 -10.09
N ARG A 135 9.54 28.23 -11.28
CA ARG A 135 9.20 29.42 -12.07
C ARG A 135 7.70 29.50 -12.37
N SER A 136 7.05 28.38 -12.71
CA SER A 136 5.60 28.35 -12.95
C SER A 136 4.77 28.64 -11.69
N ALA A 137 5.30 28.32 -10.50
CA ALA A 137 4.66 28.62 -9.22
C ALA A 137 4.87 30.10 -8.84
N GLU A 138 6.06 30.66 -9.05
CA GLU A 138 6.35 32.09 -8.86
C GLU A 138 5.49 32.97 -9.79
N GLU A 139 5.42 32.64 -11.08
CA GLU A 139 4.61 33.37 -12.04
C GLU A 139 3.11 33.35 -11.65
N LYS A 140 2.58 32.21 -11.17
CA LYS A 140 1.22 32.11 -10.60
C LYS A 140 1.04 32.97 -9.34
N ALA A 141 1.97 32.90 -8.39
CA ALA A 141 1.91 33.68 -7.15
C ALA A 141 1.95 35.20 -7.41
N ILE A 142 2.75 35.64 -8.38
CA ILE A 142 2.82 37.04 -8.82
C ILE A 142 1.50 37.49 -9.48
N ILE A 143 0.86 36.61 -10.27
CA ILE A 143 -0.46 36.87 -10.88
C ILE A 143 -1.54 36.98 -9.80
N GLU A 144 -1.61 36.05 -8.85
CA GLU A 144 -2.56 36.12 -7.71
C GLU A 144 -2.34 37.37 -6.84
N GLY A 145 -1.08 37.71 -6.54
CA GLY A 145 -0.75 38.91 -5.77
C GLY A 145 -1.18 40.21 -6.48
N LYS A 146 -1.06 40.26 -7.82
CA LYS A 146 -1.55 41.38 -8.64
C LYS A 146 -3.07 41.40 -8.74
N ALA A 147 -3.74 40.25 -8.79
CA ALA A 147 -5.21 40.17 -8.74
C ALA A 147 -5.75 40.70 -7.41
N LYS A 148 -5.26 40.16 -6.28
CA LYS A 148 -5.65 40.56 -4.91
C LYS A 148 -5.36 42.05 -4.62
N ARG A 149 -4.32 42.64 -5.23
CA ARG A 149 -4.10 44.10 -5.20
C ARG A 149 -5.15 44.88 -6.01
N LYS A 150 -5.44 44.49 -7.25
CA LYS A 150 -6.48 45.13 -8.08
C LYS A 150 -7.88 45.02 -7.49
N GLU A 151 -8.18 43.97 -6.74
CA GLU A 151 -9.44 43.82 -6.00
C GLU A 151 -9.51 44.80 -4.82
N LYS A 152 -8.44 44.94 -4.03
CA LYS A 152 -8.37 45.96 -2.97
C LYS A 152 -8.47 47.38 -3.51
N GLU A 153 -7.83 47.70 -4.63
CA GLU A 153 -7.95 49.01 -5.31
C GLU A 153 -9.37 49.27 -5.85
N LYS A 154 -10.12 48.22 -6.22
CA LYS A 154 -11.54 48.34 -6.63
C LYS A 154 -12.49 48.52 -5.45
N ASN A 155 -12.22 47.90 -4.30
CA ASN A 155 -13.03 48.11 -3.10
C ASN A 155 -12.75 49.48 -2.46
N GLY A 156 -11.48 49.88 -2.31
CA GLY A 156 -11.14 51.19 -1.72
C GLY A 156 -11.70 52.40 -2.47
N LYS A 157 -12.09 52.23 -3.75
CA LYS A 157 -12.81 53.26 -4.54
C LYS A 157 -14.34 53.24 -4.40
N LYS A 158 -14.90 52.45 -3.49
CA LYS A 158 -16.33 52.49 -3.12
C LYS A 158 -16.60 53.19 -1.80
N ASP A 159 -15.61 53.27 -0.91
CA ASP A 159 -15.81 53.69 0.47
C ASP A 159 -15.72 55.23 0.67
N GLU A 160 -15.43 56.00 -0.38
CA GLU A 160 -15.39 57.48 -0.36
C GLU A 160 -16.78 58.16 -0.57
N ASN A 161 -17.90 57.41 -0.51
CA ASN A 161 -19.25 57.98 -0.64
C ASN A 161 -20.30 57.24 0.20
N VAL A 162 -20.37 57.58 1.50
CA VAL A 162 -21.59 57.90 2.27
C VAL A 162 -21.15 58.44 3.64
N ASP A 163 -21.76 59.53 4.09
CA ASP A 163 -21.54 60.16 5.40
C ASP A 163 -22.85 60.21 6.21
N SER A 164 -22.74 60.45 7.52
CA SER A 164 -23.78 60.72 8.52
C SER A 164 -24.60 59.51 9.05
N GLY A 165 -24.67 59.40 10.38
CA GLY A 165 -25.45 58.38 11.11
C GLY A 165 -24.97 58.21 12.56
N LEU A 166 -25.68 58.80 13.52
CA LEU A 166 -25.29 58.90 14.93
C LEU A 166 -25.51 57.63 15.80
N GLU A 167 -24.99 57.72 17.03
CA GLU A 167 -25.46 57.13 18.30
C GLU A 167 -24.87 55.81 18.87
N SER A 168 -24.53 55.94 20.16
CA SER A 168 -24.24 54.95 21.22
C SER A 168 -25.40 55.08 22.26
N PRO A 169 -25.55 54.30 23.38
CA PRO A 169 -24.49 53.59 24.13
C PRO A 169 -24.88 52.30 24.94
N ASP A 170 -23.90 51.86 25.75
CA ASP A 170 -23.97 51.22 27.08
C ASP A 170 -24.19 49.70 27.33
N GLU A 171 -23.38 49.22 28.30
CA GLU A 171 -23.55 48.22 29.40
C GLU A 171 -24.54 47.02 29.28
N LYS A 172 -24.32 45.82 29.85
CA LYS A 172 -23.41 45.20 30.86
C LYS A 172 -23.55 43.64 30.73
N SER A 173 -22.80 42.68 31.29
CA SER A 173 -21.62 42.55 32.18
C SER A 173 -21.06 41.09 32.05
N GLY A 174 -20.37 40.49 33.05
CA GLY A 174 -20.44 39.00 33.25
C GLY A 174 -19.18 38.14 33.52
N SER A 175 -18.43 38.37 34.61
CA SER A 175 -17.61 37.36 35.35
C SER A 175 -16.43 36.56 34.71
N ARG A 176 -15.56 36.02 35.59
CA ARG A 176 -14.24 35.34 35.42
C ARG A 176 -14.29 33.97 36.17
N PRO A 177 -13.22 33.11 36.30
CA PRO A 177 -11.85 33.10 35.72
C PRO A 177 -11.25 31.72 35.28
N LYS A 178 -10.12 31.82 34.53
CA LYS A 178 -8.91 30.96 34.42
C LYS A 178 -8.76 29.55 35.08
N SER A 179 -8.20 28.63 34.29
CA SER A 179 -6.98 27.80 34.53
C SER A 179 -6.18 27.74 33.20
N VAL A 180 -4.84 27.74 33.03
CA VAL A 180 -3.59 27.42 33.78
C VAL A 180 -2.92 26.12 33.30
N GLY A 181 -1.71 26.24 32.73
CA GLY A 181 -0.84 25.14 32.26
C GLY A 181 -1.05 24.75 30.78
N THR A 182 -0.03 24.45 29.97
CA THR A 182 1.45 24.47 30.18
C THR A 182 2.16 24.68 28.84
N SER A 183 3.32 25.35 28.85
CA SER A 183 4.19 25.52 27.68
C SER A 183 5.00 24.26 27.36
N GLN A 184 5.30 24.04 26.08
CA GLN A 184 6.56 23.43 25.66
C GLN A 184 6.88 23.84 24.21
N GLU A 185 8.14 24.20 23.98
CA GLU A 185 8.68 24.57 22.68
C GLU A 185 9.19 23.33 21.94
N ALA A 186 9.27 23.40 20.61
CA ALA A 186 9.84 22.34 19.78
C ALA A 186 10.69 22.97 18.65
N GLU A 187 12.01 22.81 18.74
CA GLU A 187 12.93 23.14 17.66
C GLU A 187 12.93 22.01 16.60
N PRO A 188 13.18 22.32 15.31
CA PRO A 188 13.32 21.31 14.26
C PRO A 188 14.69 20.62 14.34
N MET A 189 14.71 19.30 14.20
CA MET A 189 15.95 18.52 14.07
C MET A 189 16.37 18.40 12.59
N ILE A 190 17.69 18.31 12.37
CA ILE A 190 18.36 18.13 11.07
C ILE A 190 18.24 16.68 10.60
#